data_AF-A0A7X3FSH0-F1
#
_entry.id   AF-A0A7X3FSH0-F1
#
_cell.length_a   1.000
_cell.length_b   1.000
_cell.length_c   1.000
_cell.angle_alpha   90.00
_cell.angle_beta   90.00
_cell.angle_gamma   90.00
#
_symmetry.space_group_name_H-M   'P 1'
#
loop_
_entity.id
_entity.type
_entity.pdbx_description
1 polymer ?
#
loop_
_entity_poly.entity_id
_entity_poly.type
_entity_poly.pdbx_seq_one_letter_code
_entity_poly.pdbx_strand_id
1 'polypeptide(L)' 'MSCTVQITAARAALARAAWARGVAPYYDADAITDLLVDIRHWCAQAGIDFAASEQLAARIYLNEAGGAS' A
#
# COMPACT_ATOMS: atom_id res chain seq x y z
N MET A 1 -15.64 4.86 4.81
CA MET A 1 -14.76 4.15 3.87
C MET A 1 -15.15 2.68 3.89
N SER A 2 -15.56 2.09 2.77
CA SER A 2 -15.76 0.63 2.73
C SER A 2 -14.40 -0.03 2.69
N CYS A 3 -14.17 -0.99 3.58
CA CYS A 3 -12.96 -1.82 3.70
C CYS A 3 -12.43 -2.34 2.33
N THR A 4 -13.32 -2.46 1.35
CA THR A 4 -13.03 -2.94 -0.01
C THR A 4 -12.02 -2.11 -0.81
N VAL A 5 -11.96 -0.78 -0.66
CA VAL A 5 -11.04 0.06 -1.46
C VAL A 5 -9.58 -0.13 -1.02
N GLN A 6 -9.34 -0.17 0.30
CA GLN A 6 -8.00 -0.37 0.87
C GLN A 6 -7.47 -1.78 0.54
N ILE A 7 -8.33 -2.81 0.65
CA ILE A 7 -7.98 -4.18 0.28
C ILE A 7 -7.62 -4.29 -1.21
N THR A 8 -8.33 -3.57 -2.08
CA THR A 8 -8.08 -3.61 -3.53
C THR A 8 -6.74 -2.95 -3.88
N ALA A 9 -6.43 -1.81 -3.27
CA ALA A 9 -5.13 -1.14 -3.45
C ALA A 9 -3.97 -2.00 -2.91
N ALA A 10 -4.14 -2.61 -1.74
CA ALA A 10 -3.15 -3.52 -1.16
C ALA A 10 -2.91 -4.75 -2.03
N ARG A 11 -3.97 -5.37 -2.58
CA ARG A 11 -3.86 -6.47 -3.54
C ARG A 11 -3.14 -6.05 -4.82
N ALA A 12 -3.41 -4.86 -5.35
CA ALA A 12 -2.72 -4.36 -6.55
C ALA A 12 -1.22 -4.12 -6.31
N ALA A 13 -0.86 -3.59 -5.13
CA ALA A 13 0.53 -3.43 -4.72
C ALA A 13 1.23 -4.79 -4.57
N LEU A 14 0.56 -5.77 -3.94
CA LEU A 14 1.08 -7.14 -3.79
C LEU A 14 1.26 -7.84 -5.14
N ALA A 15 0.31 -7.68 -6.07
CA ALA A 15 0.42 -8.21 -7.43
C ALA A 15 1.65 -7.66 -8.17
N ARG A 16 1.89 -6.35 -8.05
CA ARG A 16 3.07 -5.68 -8.63
C ARG A 16 4.38 -6.17 -8.00
N ALA A 17 4.42 -6.31 -6.67
CA ALA A 17 5.60 -6.79 -5.94
C ALA A 17 5.92 -8.26 -6.27
N ALA A 18 4.90 -9.11 -6.33
CA ALA A 18 5.06 -10.52 -6.68
C ALA A 18 5.54 -10.68 -8.14
N TRP A 19 4.98 -9.90 -9.07
CA TRP A 19 5.44 -9.86 -10.45
C TRP A 19 6.91 -9.45 -10.58
N ALA A 20 7.34 -8.41 -9.86
CA ALA A 20 8.74 -7.98 -9.86
C ALA A 20 9.71 -9.05 -9.30
N ARG A 21 9.22 -9.91 -8.40
CA ARG A 21 9.96 -11.03 -7.80
C ARG A 21 9.83 -12.34 -8.61
N GLY A 22 9.07 -12.34 -9.72
CA GLY A 22 8.83 -13.54 -10.54
C GLY A 22 7.97 -14.62 -9.88
N VAL A 23 7.24 -14.27 -8.82
CA VAL A 23 6.38 -15.19 -8.04
C VAL A 23 4.91 -14.87 -8.26
N ALA A 24 4.06 -15.89 -8.14
CA ALA A 24 2.61 -15.72 -8.23
C ALA A 24 2.10 -14.95 -6.99
N PRO A 25 1.21 -13.96 -7.16
CA PRO A 25 0.67 -13.20 -6.03
C PRO A 25 -0.27 -14.07 -5.19
N TYR A 26 0.06 -14.20 -3.91
CA TYR A 26 -0.75 -14.89 -2.91
C TYR A 26 -1.52 -13.85 -2.10
N TYR A 27 -2.86 -13.79 -2.26
CA TYR A 27 -3.70 -12.69 -1.74
C TYR A 27 -4.33 -12.97 -0.38
N ASP A 28 -3.60 -13.63 0.52
CA ASP A 28 -4.09 -13.84 1.90
C ASP A 28 -3.84 -12.60 2.77
N ALA A 29 -4.64 -12.44 3.83
CA ALA A 29 -4.52 -11.33 4.78
C ALA A 29 -3.13 -11.27 5.41
N ASP A 30 -2.53 -12.43 5.69
CA ASP A 30 -1.18 -12.54 6.23
C ASP A 30 -0.13 -12.06 5.21
N ALA A 31 -0.28 -12.42 3.93
CA ALA A 31 0.64 -11.98 2.88
C ALA A 31 0.55 -10.47 2.59
N ILE A 32 -0.65 -9.88 2.75
CA ILE A 32 -0.82 -8.42 2.70
C ILE A 32 -0.16 -7.76 3.91
N THR A 33 -0.29 -8.35 5.10
CA THR A 33 0.35 -7.84 6.32
C THR A 33 1.87 -7.88 6.20
N ASP A 34 2.44 -8.98 5.74
CA ASP A 34 3.88 -9.14 5.51
C ASP A 34 4.40 -8.11 4.49
N LEU A 35 3.66 -7.85 3.42
CA LEU A 35 4.03 -6.80 2.46
C LEU A 35 4.08 -5.41 3.09
N LEU A 36 3.09 -5.06 3.93
CA LEU A 36 3.08 -3.75 4.61
C LEU A 36 4.26 -3.62 5.57
N VAL A 37 4.62 -4.71 6.25
CA VAL A 37 5.80 -4.78 7.12
C VAL A 37 7.09 -4.61 6.31
N ASP A 38 7.23 -5.32 5.19
CA ASP A 38 8.36 -5.20 4.25
C ASP A 38 8.53 -3.75 3.76
N ILE A 39 7.44 -3.10 3.33
CA ILE A 39 7.46 -1.72 2.85
C ILE A 39 7.94 -0.78 3.95
N ARG A 40 7.47 -0.97 5.18
CA ARG A 40 7.89 -0.16 6.33
C ARG A 40 9.39 -0.32 6.60
N HIS A 41 9.91 -1.54 6.55
CA HIS A 41 11.35 -1.79 6.70
C HIS A 41 12.17 -1.18 5.57
N TRP A 42 11.68 -1.24 4.32
CA TRP A 42 12.35 -0.63 3.20
C TRP A 42 12.41 0.89 3.30
N CYS A 43 11.31 1.53 3.68
CA CYS A 43 11.28 2.96 3.95
C CYS A 43 12.29 3.36 5.05
N ALA A 44 12.37 2.58 6.13
CA ALA A 44 13.35 2.82 7.20
C ALA A 44 14.80 2.73 6.69
N GLN A 45 15.13 1.74 5.86
CA GLN A 45 16.47 1.62 5.25
C GLN A 45 16.77 2.74 4.24
N ALA A 46 15.76 3.20 3.50
CA ALA A 46 15.90 4.27 2.53
C ALA A 46 15.89 5.68 3.16
N GLY A 47 15.71 5.80 4.48
CA GLY A 47 15.57 7.08 5.17
C GLY A 47 14.26 7.82 4.83
N ILE A 48 13.25 7.09 4.34
CA ILE A 48 11.93 7.63 4.01
C ILE A 48 11.04 7.54 5.25
N ASP A 49 10.49 8.67 5.68
CA ASP A 49 9.49 8.68 6.75
C ASP A 49 8.16 8.09 6.23
N PHE A 50 7.91 6.84 6.60
CA PHE A 50 6.70 6.11 6.25
C PHE A 50 5.44 6.79 6.81
N ALA A 51 5.48 7.33 8.02
CA ALA A 51 4.32 7.96 8.65
C ALA A 51 3.98 9.29 7.96
N ALA A 52 4.99 10.08 7.60
CA ALA A 52 4.79 11.28 6.79
C ALA A 52 4.22 10.93 5.40
N SER A 53 4.74 9.87 4.77
CA SER A 53 4.27 9.40 3.46
C SER A 53 2.82 8.88 3.52
N GLU A 54 2.45 8.17 4.59
CA GLU A 54 1.09 7.69 4.85
C GLU A 54 0.12 8.87 5.01
N GLN A 55 0.50 9.88 5.79
CA GLN A 55 -0.29 11.10 5.94
C GLN A 55 -0.45 11.88 4.63
N LEU A 56 0.61 11.95 3.81
CA LEU A 56 0.56 12.59 2.51
C LEU A 56 -0.38 11.84 1.55
N ALA A 57 -0.28 10.51 1.51
CA ALA A 57 -1.16 9.65 0.72
C ALA A 57 -2.63 9.80 1.14
N ALA A 58 -2.90 9.87 2.45
CA ALA A 58 -4.25 10.12 2.97
C ALA A 58 -4.78 11.50 2.55
N ARG A 59 -3.94 12.54 2.58
CA ARG A 59 -4.33 13.90 2.12
C ARG A 59 -4.59 13.96 0.63
N ILE A 60 -3.75 13.34 -0.19
CA ILE A 60 -3.95 13.25 -1.65
C ILE A 60 -5.26 12.53 -1.93
N TYR A 61 -5.51 11.39 -1.27
CA TYR A 61 -6.76 10.66 -1.41
C TYR A 61 -7.99 11.49 -1.03
N LEU A 62 -7.95 12.21 0.10
CA LEU A 62 -9.03 13.09 0.51
C LEU A 62 -9.25 14.23 -0.49
N ASN A 63 -8.19 14.76 -1.09
CA ASN A 63 -8.26 15.78 -2.12
C ASN A 63 -8.82 15.24 -3.45
N GLU A 64 -8.45 14.03 -3.85
CA GLU A 64 -8.99 13.36 -5.04
C GLU A 64 -10.44 12.91 -4.84
N ALA A 65 -10.79 12.42 -3.65
CA ALA A 65 -12.15 12.00 -3.30
C ALA A 65 -13.08 13.19 -3.02
N GLY A 66 -12.54 14.32 -2.55
CA GLY A 66 -13.27 15.57 -2.32
C GLY A 66 -13.29 16.53 -3.51
N GLY A 67 -12.43 16.32 -4.51
CA GLY A 67 -12.34 17.11 -5.74
C GLY A 67 -13.32 16.72 -6.84
N ALA A 68 -14.13 15.68 -6.62
CA ALA A 68 -15.29 15.38 -7.44
C ALA A 68 -16.48 16.24 -6.96
N SER A 69 -16.51 17.50 -7.37
CA SER A 69 -17.71 18.34 -7.36
C SER A 69 -17.99 18.84 -8.77
#